data_AF-A0A7Y3IT27-F1
#
_entry.id   AF-A0A7Y3IT27-F1
#
_cell.length_a   1.000
_cell.length_b   1.000
_cell.length_c   1.000
_cell.angle_alpha   90.00
_cell.angle_beta   90.00
_cell.angle_gamma   90.00
#
_symmetry.space_group_name_H-M   'P 1'
#
loop_
_entity.id
_entity.type
_entity.pdbx_description
1 polymer ?
#
loop_
_entity_poly.entity_id
_entity_poly.type
_entity_poly.pdbx_seq_one_letter_code
_entity_poly.pdbx_strand_id
1 'polypeptide(L)'
;MVDNYPIKPESYQAKLSFVTLIKKYQERQSTVIMQVRDVASQISAATPGKFLLLQFSMSQVTQIGDSISNLISQVNNMIKTAISNQNR
;
A
#
# COMPACT_ATOMS: atom_id res chain seq x y z
N MET A 1 37.74 -22.79 -11.74
CA MET A 1 36.73 -22.74 -12.81
C MET A 1 35.57 -21.96 -12.24
N VAL A 2 35.34 -20.74 -12.74
CA VAL A 2 34.28 -19.85 -12.24
C VAL A 2 33.02 -20.23 -12.99
N ASP A 3 32.06 -20.83 -12.29
CA ASP A 3 30.76 -21.20 -12.85
C ASP A 3 29.99 -19.93 -13.24
N ASN A 4 30.01 -19.64 -14.53
CA ASN A 4 29.31 -18.53 -15.14
C ASN A 4 27.84 -18.91 -15.33
N TYR A 5 27.03 -18.77 -14.28
CA TYR A 5 25.58 -18.93 -14.40
C TYR A 5 25.00 -17.77 -15.23
N PRO A 6 24.30 -18.04 -16.35
CA PRO A 6 23.68 -16.99 -17.13
C PRO A 6 22.51 -16.42 -16.33
N ILE A 7 22.67 -15.18 -15.84
CA ILE A 7 21.58 -14.40 -15.27
C ILE A 7 20.59 -14.13 -16.41
N LYS A 8 19.53 -14.92 -16.50
CA LYS A 8 18.38 -14.58 -17.35
C LYS A 8 17.82 -13.26 -16.84
N PRO A 9 17.70 -12.21 -17.68
CA PRO A 9 17.01 -10.99 -17.29
C PRO A 9 15.51 -11.28 -17.32
N GLU A 10 15.03 -12.03 -16.34
CA GLU A 10 13.60 -12.09 -16.07
C GLU A 10 13.22 -10.71 -15.55
N SER A 11 12.83 -9.83 -16.49
CA SER A 11 12.22 -8.56 -16.12
C SER A 11 10.91 -8.91 -15.42
N TYR A 12 10.92 -8.95 -14.09
CA TYR A 12 9.70 -8.93 -13.30
C TYR A 12 9.05 -7.58 -13.56
N GLN A 13 8.33 -7.46 -14.67
CA GLN A 13 7.42 -6.35 -14.92
C GLN A 13 6.24 -6.55 -13.97
N ALA A 14 6.43 -6.14 -12.72
CA ALA A 14 5.31 -5.94 -11.81
C ALA A 14 4.46 -4.81 -12.41
N LYS A 15 3.49 -5.17 -13.26
CA LYS A 15 2.48 -4.26 -13.81
C LYS A 15 1.45 -3.94 -12.73
N LEU A 16 1.91 -3.36 -11.63
CA LEU A 16 1.01 -2.85 -10.60
C LEU A 16 0.51 -1.48 -11.07
N SER A 17 -0.67 -1.46 -11.69
CA SER A 17 -1.31 -0.20 -12.04
C SER A 17 -1.72 0.56 -10.78
N PHE A 18 -1.76 1.90 -10.86
CA PHE A 18 -2.22 2.74 -9.76
C PHE A 18 -3.65 2.37 -9.33
N VAL A 19 -4.51 2.03 -10.30
CA VAL A 19 -5.89 1.56 -10.04
C VAL A 19 -5.89 0.25 -9.24
N THR A 20 -5.04 -0.70 -9.59
CA THR A 20 -4.91 -1.97 -8.86
C THR A 20 -4.42 -1.73 -7.43
N LEU A 21 -3.47 -0.82 -7.25
CA LEU A 21 -2.93 -0.44 -5.93
C LEU A 21 -4.00 0.18 -5.04
N ILE A 22 -4.77 1.15 -5.55
CA ILE A 22 -5.88 1.78 -4.81
C ILE A 22 -6.96 0.76 -4.43
N LYS A 23 -7.35 -0.13 -5.35
CA LYS A 23 -8.34 -1.18 -5.07
C LYS A 23 -7.86 -2.10 -3.94
N LYS A 24 -6.60 -2.52 -3.96
CA LYS A 24 -6.02 -3.36 -2.90
C LYS A 24 -5.88 -2.64 -1.56
N TYR A 25 -5.62 -1.33 -1.57
CA TYR A 25 -5.67 -0.51 -0.37
C TYR A 25 -7.08 -0.46 0.24
N GLN A 26 -8.10 -0.21 -0.60
CA GLN A 26 -9.51 -0.19 -0.17
C GLN A 26 -9.95 -1.53 0.44
N GLU A 27 -9.57 -2.67 -0.16
CA GLU A 27 -9.85 -4.01 0.39
C GLU A 27 -9.25 -4.19 1.80
N ARG A 28 -7.99 -3.76 2.00
CA ARG A 28 -7.32 -3.83 3.31
C ARG A 28 -7.95 -2.90 4.33
N GLN A 29 -8.25 -1.66 3.94
CA GLN A 29 -8.93 -0.69 4.80
C GLN A 29 -10.30 -1.21 5.25
N SER A 30 -11.08 -1.79 4.34
CA SER A 30 -12.38 -2.39 4.65
C SER A 30 -12.24 -3.53 5.67
N THR A 31 -11.23 -4.40 5.50
CA THR A 31 -10.94 -5.49 6.46
C THR A 31 -10.67 -4.95 7.86
N VAL A 32 -9.84 -3.90 7.97
CA VAL A 32 -9.53 -3.30 9.27
C VAL A 32 -10.75 -2.65 9.90
N ILE A 33 -11.59 -1.96 9.12
CA ILE A 33 -12.85 -1.39 9.62
C ILE A 33 -13.77 -2.48 10.15
N MET A 34 -13.88 -3.63 9.47
CA MET A 34 -14.65 -4.77 9.98
C MET A 34 -14.08 -5.29 11.31
N GLN A 35 -12.76 -5.44 11.42
CA GLN A 35 -12.10 -5.85 12.67
C GLN A 35 -12.35 -4.85 13.82
N VAL A 36 -12.35 -3.55 13.56
CA VAL A 36 -12.73 -2.53 14.56
C VAL A 36 -14.17 -2.74 15.01
N ARG A 37 -15.10 -2.92 14.06
CA ARG A 37 -16.53 -3.09 14.35
C ARG A 37 -16.76 -4.35 15.17
N ASP A 38 -16.09 -5.45 14.84
CA ASP A 38 -16.18 -6.71 15.57
C ASP A 38 -15.69 -6.55 17.02
N VAL A 39 -14.52 -5.92 17.22
CA VAL A 39 -13.97 -5.65 18.55
C VAL A 39 -14.88 -4.71 19.34
N ALA A 40 -15.37 -3.64 18.71
CA ALA A 40 -16.28 -2.68 19.32
C ALA A 40 -17.63 -3.31 19.71
N SER A 41 -18.13 -4.26 18.91
CA SER A 41 -19.39 -4.97 19.18
C SER A 41 -19.30 -5.93 20.37
N GLN A 42 -18.07 -6.33 20.76
CA GLN A 42 -17.81 -7.30 21.82
C GLN A 42 -16.81 -6.73 22.85
N ILE A 43 -16.90 -5.44 23.18
CA ILE A 43 -15.94 -4.76 24.09
C ILE A 43 -15.71 -5.52 25.40
N SER A 44 -16.76 -6.11 25.97
CA SER A 44 -16.69 -6.89 27.22
C SER A 44 -15.95 -8.23 27.09
N ALA A 45 -15.78 -8.76 25.88
CA ALA A 45 -15.10 -10.01 25.55
C ALA A 45 -13.87 -9.82 24.64
N ALA A 46 -13.51 -8.57 24.33
CA ALA A 46 -12.38 -8.23 23.49
C ALA A 46 -11.08 -8.44 24.26
N THR A 47 -10.34 -9.49 23.90
CA THR A 47 -9.06 -9.79 24.54
C THR A 47 -8.00 -8.76 24.14
N PRO A 48 -7.03 -8.44 25.02
CA PRO A 48 -5.91 -7.54 24.70
C PRO A 48 -5.16 -7.93 23.41
N GLY A 49 -5.10 -9.23 23.09
CA GLY A 49 -4.52 -9.72 21.84
C GLY A 49 -5.26 -9.27 20.57
N LYS A 50 -6.60 -9.20 20.60
CA LYS A 50 -7.39 -8.69 19.46
C LYS A 50 -7.14 -7.20 19.23
N PHE A 51 -6.99 -6.42 20.32
CA PHE A 51 -6.61 -5.02 20.21
C PHE A 51 -5.22 -4.84 19.62
N LEU A 52 -4.22 -5.61 20.05
CA LEU A 52 -2.87 -5.55 19.46
C LEU A 52 -2.89 -5.86 17.97
N LEU A 53 -3.57 -6.93 17.55
CA LEU A 53 -3.68 -7.31 16.13
C LEU A 53 -4.39 -6.23 15.30
N LEU A 54 -5.41 -5.59 15.88
CA LEU A 54 -6.08 -4.46 15.26
C LEU A 54 -5.13 -3.26 15.12
N GLN A 55 -4.35 -2.94 16.15
CA GLN A 55 -3.35 -1.86 16.12
C GLN A 55 -2.27 -2.12 15.07
N PHE A 56 -1.79 -3.37 14.94
CA PHE A 56 -0.86 -3.76 13.88
C PHE A 56 -1.48 -3.64 12.48
N SER A 57 -2.75 -4.02 12.34
CA SER A 57 -3.43 -3.94 11.05
C SER A 57 -3.71 -2.48 10.65
N MET A 58 -4.05 -1.63 11.61
CA MET A 58 -4.17 -0.18 11.43
C MET A 58 -2.85 0.45 11.01
N SER A 59 -1.74 0.12 11.68
CA SER A 59 -0.44 0.69 11.33
C SER A 59 0.01 0.32 9.92
N GLN A 60 -0.32 -0.89 9.45
CA GLN A 60 -0.09 -1.30 8.06
C GLN A 60 -0.90 -0.46 7.08
N VAL A 61 -2.19 -0.22 7.35
CA VAL A 61 -3.04 0.62 6.50
C VAL A 61 -2.49 2.05 6.43
N THR A 62 -2.07 2.63 7.56
CA THR A 62 -1.47 3.98 7.57
C THR A 62 -0.20 4.04 6.72
N GLN A 63 0.75 3.11 6.94
CA GLN A 63 2.01 3.08 6.20
C GLN A 63 1.80 2.95 4.67
N ILE A 64 0.85 2.11 4.27
CA ILE A 64 0.51 1.95 2.84
C ILE A 64 -0.14 3.23 2.30
N GLY A 65 -1.02 3.87 3.08
CA GLY A 65 -1.66 5.13 2.70
C GLY A 65 -0.66 6.28 2.50
N ASP A 66 0.34 6.40 3.37
CA ASP A 66 1.41 7.39 3.24
C ASP A 66 2.25 7.14 1.98
N SER A 67 2.56 5.87 1.70
CA SER A 67 3.31 5.48 0.49
C SER A 67 2.53 5.83 -0.79
N ILE A 68 1.22 5.58 -0.82
CA ILE A 68 0.36 5.97 -1.95
C ILE A 68 0.32 7.50 -2.09
N SER A 69 0.19 8.23 -0.99
CA SER A 69 0.16 9.70 -0.99
C SER A 69 1.46 10.31 -1.53
N ASN A 70 2.59 9.71 -1.18
CA ASN A 70 3.89 10.07 -1.73
C ASN A 70 3.98 9.79 -3.24
N LEU A 71 3.48 8.64 -3.70
CA LEU A 71 3.44 8.30 -5.14
C LEU A 71 2.57 9.30 -5.93
N ILE A 72 1.38 9.66 -5.42
CA ILE A 72 0.53 10.68 -6.02
C ILE A 72 1.28 12.01 -6.13
N SER A 73 1.97 12.40 -5.06
CA SER A 73 2.73 13.65 -5.03
C SER A 73 3.86 13.66 -6.07
N GLN A 74 4.56 12.54 -6.23
CA GLN A 74 5.60 12.38 -7.26
C GLN A 74 5.02 12.46 -8.68
N VAL A 75 3.89 11.79 -8.94
CA VAL A 75 3.21 11.86 -10.25
C VAL A 75 2.75 13.28 -10.56
N ASN A 76 2.14 13.97 -9.59
CA ASN A 76 1.73 15.37 -9.76
C ASN A 76 2.91 16.30 -10.06
N ASN A 77 4.05 16.10 -9.39
CA ASN A 77 5.26 16.88 -9.65
C ASN A 77 5.81 16.60 -11.05
N MET A 78 5.84 15.33 -11.48
CA MET A 78 6.26 14.95 -12.83
C MET A 78 5.37 15.59 -13.90
N ILE A 79 4.04 15.57 -13.71
CA ILE A 79 3.08 16.23 -14.62
C ILE A 79 3.36 17.73 -14.69
N LYS A 80 3.53 18.41 -13.55
CA LYS A 80 3.85 19.84 -13.51
C LYS A 80 5.14 20.16 -14.26
N THR A 81 6.19 19.37 -14.07
CA THR A 81 7.46 19.55 -14.79
C THR A 81 7.28 19.31 -16.30
N ALA A 82 6.51 18.30 -16.70
CA ALA A 82 6.24 18.03 -18.11
C ALA A 82 5.48 19.18 -18.78
N ILE A 83 4.42 19.69 -18.14
CA ILE A 83 3.65 20.85 -18.66
C ILE A 83 4.53 22.10 -18.74
N SER A 84 5.34 22.37 -17.71
CA SER A 84 6.27 23.50 -17.70
C SER A 84 7.28 23.44 -18.83
N ASN A 85 7.80 22.25 -19.14
CA ASN A 85 8.73 22.04 -20.25
C ASN A 85 8.05 22.11 -21.63
N GLN A 86 6.74 21.88 -21.73
CA GLN A 86 5.97 22.03 -22.98
C GLN A 86 5.60 23.49 -23.29
N ASN A 87 5.51 24.34 -22.27
CA ASN A 87 5.21 25.77 -22.41
C ASN A 87 6.46 26.64 -22.63
N ARG A 88 7.65 26.01 -22.77
CA ARG A 88 8.91 26.64 -23.17
C ARG A 88 9.24 26.26 -24.60
#